data_AF-A0A0D9Z781-F1
#
_entry.id   AF-A0A0D9Z781-F1
#
_cell.length_a   1.000
_cell.length_b   1.000
_cell.length_c   1.000
_cell.angle_alpha   90.00
_cell.angle_beta   90.00
_cell.angle_gamma   90.00
#
_symmetry.space_group_name_H-M   'P 1'
#
loop_
_entity.id
_entity.type
_entity.pdbx_description
1 polymer ?
#
loop_
_entity_poly.entity_id
_entity_poly.type
_entity_poly.pdbx_seq_one_letter_code
_entity_poly.pdbx_strand_id
1 'polypeptide(L)'
;MESEIGTTAVGVCWGMSGDNLPPTSKVTEMLRENGFTVVRLYVPDSAALAALGCTGIRVVVGAPNYDRPALAHGGTAAAAAWIRENIQAYPTVLFRFVVVGNEVASADMQLLVPAMENVHAALAAAGLGHIKVTTTSL
;
A
#
# COMPACT_ATOMS: atom_id res chain seq x y z
N MET A 1 26.60 -19.45 12.66
CA MET A 1 25.73 -18.51 13.39
C MET A 1 26.07 -17.14 12.85
N GLU A 2 25.50 -16.78 11.71
CA GLU A 2 25.72 -15.46 11.11
C GLU A 2 24.82 -14.47 11.83
N SER A 3 25.42 -13.41 12.37
CA SER A 3 24.71 -12.32 12.99
C SER A 3 23.92 -11.55 11.93
N GLU A 4 22.59 -11.52 12.05
CA GLU A 4 21.80 -10.46 11.41
C GLU A 4 22.25 -9.13 12.00
N ILE A 5 23.08 -8.40 11.23
CA ILE A 5 23.18 -6.96 11.40
C ILE A 5 21.78 -6.46 11.03
N GLY A 6 20.96 -6.15 12.04
CA GLY A 6 19.66 -5.52 11.87
C GLY A 6 19.87 -4.11 11.31
N THR A 7 20.16 -4.01 10.03
CA THR A 7 20.26 -2.74 9.32
C THR A 7 18.92 -2.05 9.49
N THR A 8 18.92 -0.88 10.13
CA THR A 8 17.73 -0.06 10.27
C THR A 8 17.19 0.23 8.87
N ALA A 9 16.11 -0.42 8.49
CA ALA A 9 15.51 -0.27 7.18
C ALA A 9 14.78 1.08 7.13
N VAL A 10 15.34 2.04 6.39
CA VAL A 10 14.70 3.34 6.15
C VAL A 10 13.77 3.21 4.94
N GLY A 11 12.55 3.73 5.08
CA GLY A 11 11.57 3.83 4.01
C GLY A 11 11.37 5.27 3.55
N VAL A 12 10.80 5.44 2.36
CA VAL A 12 10.47 6.76 1.80
C VAL A 12 9.02 6.83 1.33
N CYS A 13 8.40 7.99 1.51
CA CYS A 13 7.08 8.30 0.96
C CYS A 13 7.23 8.79 -0.48
N TRP A 14 6.63 8.08 -1.42
CA TRP A 14 6.61 8.47 -2.83
C TRP A 14 5.32 9.24 -3.13
N GLY A 15 5.39 10.56 -2.93
CA GLY A 15 4.33 11.49 -3.33
C GLY A 15 4.32 11.73 -4.83
N MET A 16 3.13 11.77 -5.43
CA MET A 16 2.94 11.93 -6.88
C MET A 16 2.25 13.25 -7.26
N SER A 17 2.01 14.13 -6.29
CA SER A 17 1.45 15.46 -6.51
C SER A 17 2.55 16.43 -6.97
N GLY A 18 2.91 16.35 -8.25
CA GLY A 18 3.86 17.25 -8.92
C GLY A 18 3.76 17.11 -10.44
N ASP A 19 4.13 18.16 -11.17
CA ASP A 19 3.99 18.25 -12.63
C ASP A 19 5.32 18.02 -13.38
N ASN A 20 6.43 17.91 -12.65
CA ASN A 20 7.78 17.74 -13.17
C ASN A 20 8.51 16.52 -12.56
N LEU A 21 7.76 15.57 -12.02
CA LEU A 21 8.33 14.38 -11.38
C LEU A 21 8.99 13.45 -12.41
N PRO A 22 10.08 12.76 -12.06
CA PRO A 22 10.67 11.75 -12.93
C PRO A 22 9.69 10.60 -13.23
N PRO A 23 9.86 9.88 -14.35
CA PRO A 23 9.10 8.66 -14.64
C PRO A 23 9.24 7.62 -13.53
N THR A 24 8.22 6.77 -13.33
CA THR A 24 8.20 5.77 -12.25
C THR A 24 9.36 4.77 -12.29
N SER A 25 9.82 4.41 -13.50
CA SER A 25 11.02 3.59 -13.69
C SER A 25 12.28 4.27 -13.14
N LYS A 26 12.44 5.57 -13.38
CA LYS A 26 13.60 6.34 -12.90
C LYS A 26 13.57 6.50 -11.38
N VAL A 27 12.40 6.78 -10.80
CA VAL A 27 12.27 6.84 -9.33
C VAL A 27 12.61 5.48 -8.71
N THR A 28 12.14 4.38 -9.31
CA THR A 28 12.43 3.02 -8.81
C THR A 28 13.93 2.68 -8.88
N GLU A 29 14.62 3.09 -9.94
CA GLU A 29 16.08 3.00 -10.04
C GLU A 29 16.75 3.79 -8.90
N MET A 30 16.34 5.05 -8.69
CA MET A 30 16.87 5.88 -7.59
C MET A 30 16.64 5.22 -6.23
N LEU A 31 15.48 4.61 -5.98
CA LEU A 31 15.22 3.88 -4.72
C LEU A 31 16.24 2.77 -4.49
N ARG A 32 16.52 1.98 -5.54
CA ARG A 32 17.48 0.86 -5.47
C ARG A 32 18.92 1.35 -5.31
N GLU A 33 19.33 2.34 -6.09
CA GLU A 33 20.69 2.91 -6.05
C GLU A 33 21.02 3.53 -4.69
N ASN A 34 20.01 4.10 -4.01
CA ASN A 34 20.18 4.71 -2.68
C ASN A 34 19.89 3.74 -1.53
N GLY A 35 19.67 2.44 -1.80
CA GLY A 35 19.50 1.42 -0.77
C GLY A 35 18.18 1.46 -0.01
N PHE A 36 17.14 2.11 -0.55
CA PHE A 36 15.81 2.08 0.06
C PHE A 36 15.17 0.70 -0.12
N THR A 37 14.66 0.14 0.98
CA THR A 37 14.06 -1.22 1.00
C THR A 37 12.56 -1.21 1.26
N VAL A 38 11.98 -0.04 1.54
CA VAL A 38 10.55 0.16 1.79
C VAL A 38 10.10 1.46 1.12
N VAL A 39 8.95 1.43 0.45
CA VAL A 39 8.32 2.63 -0.12
C VAL A 39 6.84 2.69 0.27
N ARG A 40 6.35 3.90 0.56
CA ARG A 40 4.93 4.18 0.76
C ARG A 40 4.35 4.86 -0.47
N LEU A 41 3.30 4.27 -1.02
CA LEU A 41 2.41 4.87 -2.02
C LEU A 41 1.10 5.28 -1.33
N TYR A 42 0.60 6.48 -1.62
CA TYR A 42 -0.67 6.98 -1.06
C TYR A 42 -1.91 6.46 -1.78
N VAL A 43 -1.73 6.05 -3.04
CA VAL A 43 -2.74 5.46 -3.92
C VAL A 43 -2.12 4.26 -4.64
N PRO A 44 -2.91 3.30 -5.13
CA PRO A 44 -2.40 2.16 -5.90
C PRO A 44 -2.09 2.56 -7.36
N ASP A 45 -1.10 3.43 -7.56
CA ASP A 45 -0.69 3.88 -8.89
C ASP A 45 -0.13 2.71 -9.72
N SER A 46 -0.74 2.44 -10.87
CA SER A 46 -0.43 1.26 -11.69
C SER A 46 0.98 1.31 -12.28
N ALA A 47 1.45 2.50 -12.66
CA ALA A 47 2.78 2.68 -13.23
C ALA A 47 3.89 2.48 -12.19
N ALA A 48 3.67 2.92 -10.95
CA ALA A 48 4.59 2.70 -9.84
C ALA A 48 4.57 1.24 -9.36
N LEU A 49 3.39 0.64 -9.21
CA LEU A 49 3.28 -0.78 -8.84
C LEU A 49 3.94 -1.68 -9.88
N ALA A 50 3.74 -1.42 -11.17
CA ALA A 50 4.43 -2.15 -12.23
C ALA A 50 5.96 -1.99 -12.17
N ALA A 51 6.44 -0.76 -11.94
CA ALA A 51 7.88 -0.48 -11.83
C ALA A 51 8.53 -1.13 -10.59
N LEU A 52 7.79 -1.23 -9.47
CA LEU A 52 8.27 -1.83 -8.22
C LEU A 52 8.31 -3.36 -8.25
N GLY A 53 7.65 -3.99 -9.22
CA GLY A 53 7.67 -5.45 -9.40
C GLY A 53 9.08 -6.01 -9.56
N CYS A 54 9.37 -7.14 -8.92
CA CYS A 54 10.68 -7.81 -8.96
C CYS A 54 11.87 -7.00 -8.42
N THR A 55 11.66 -5.84 -7.80
CA THR A 55 12.77 -4.98 -7.30
C THR A 55 13.32 -5.41 -5.94
N GLY A 56 12.55 -6.17 -5.17
CA GLY A 56 12.84 -6.48 -3.76
C GLY A 56 12.42 -5.38 -2.78
N ILE A 57 11.92 -4.24 -3.26
CA ILE A 57 11.43 -3.15 -2.41
C ILE A 57 10.04 -3.52 -1.87
N ARG A 58 9.85 -3.41 -0.56
CA ARG A 58 8.56 -3.65 0.09
C ARG A 58 7.64 -2.44 -0.05
N VAL A 59 6.38 -2.70 -0.36
CA VAL A 59 5.39 -1.65 -0.64
C VAL A 59 4.38 -1.54 0.49
N VAL A 60 4.20 -0.31 0.98
CA VAL A 60 3.07 0.12 1.78
C VAL A 60 2.12 0.85 0.85
N VAL A 61 0.94 0.29 0.56
CA VAL A 61 -0.01 0.86 -0.39
C VAL A 61 -1.21 1.47 0.34
N GLY A 62 -1.58 2.69 -0.04
CA GLY A 62 -2.75 3.38 0.49
C GLY A 62 -4.03 2.98 -0.26
N ALA A 63 -5.09 2.72 0.51
CA ALA A 63 -6.47 2.86 0.04
C ALA A 63 -6.92 4.30 0.39
N PRO A 64 -6.99 5.21 -0.58
CA PRO A 64 -7.25 6.63 -0.34
C PRO A 64 -8.62 6.90 0.28
N ASN A 65 -8.79 8.08 0.87
CA ASN A 65 -10.00 8.46 1.59
C ASN A 65 -11.28 8.37 0.74
N TYR A 66 -11.19 8.52 -0.58
CA TYR A 66 -12.32 8.40 -1.50
C TYR A 66 -12.80 6.95 -1.72
N ASP A 67 -11.94 5.96 -1.51
CA ASP A 67 -12.32 4.53 -1.60
C ASP A 67 -13.03 4.05 -0.33
N ARG A 68 -12.78 4.71 0.81
CA ARG A 68 -13.25 4.29 2.14
C ARG A 68 -14.77 4.05 2.22
N PRO A 69 -15.67 4.91 1.69
CA PRO A 69 -17.11 4.65 1.77
C PRO A 69 -17.52 3.37 1.04
N ALA A 70 -16.91 3.06 -0.10
CA ALA A 70 -17.18 1.84 -0.84
C ALA A 70 -16.66 0.61 -0.10
N LEU A 71 -15.45 0.70 0.47
CA LEU A 71 -14.85 -0.36 1.28
C LEU A 71 -15.62 -0.62 2.58
N ALA A 72 -16.22 0.40 3.20
CA ALA A 72 -17.02 0.27 4.42
C ALA A 72 -18.41 -0.32 4.13
N HIS A 73 -19.16 0.28 3.20
CA HIS A 73 -20.57 -0.08 2.96
C HIS A 73 -20.76 -1.25 1.99
N GLY A 74 -19.82 -1.44 1.05
CA GLY A 74 -19.87 -2.53 0.06
C GLY A 74 -19.45 -3.89 0.61
N GLY A 75 -19.04 -3.97 1.87
CA GLY A 75 -18.63 -5.20 2.54
C GLY A 75 -17.38 -5.85 1.94
N THR A 76 -17.16 -7.11 2.29
CA THR A 76 -16.03 -7.92 1.80
C THR A 76 -16.01 -8.06 0.27
N ALA A 77 -17.16 -7.96 -0.40
CA ALA A 77 -17.23 -8.06 -1.87
C ALA A 77 -16.55 -6.85 -2.56
N ALA A 78 -16.83 -5.63 -2.11
CA ALA A 78 -16.17 -4.43 -2.61
C ALA A 78 -14.68 -4.43 -2.27
N ALA A 79 -14.32 -4.84 -1.04
CA ALA A 79 -12.92 -4.97 -0.65
C ALA A 79 -12.17 -6.04 -1.49
N ALA A 80 -12.81 -7.16 -1.81
CA ALA A 80 -12.22 -8.19 -2.67
C ALA A 80 -12.00 -7.71 -4.11
N ALA A 81 -12.89 -6.86 -4.64
CA ALA A 81 -12.68 -6.22 -5.94
C ALA A 81 -11.46 -5.28 -5.89
N TRP A 82 -11.39 -4.42 -4.86
CA TRP A 82 -10.25 -3.51 -4.67
C TRP A 82 -8.92 -4.27 -4.54
N ILE A 83 -8.88 -5.37 -3.78
CA ILE A 83 -7.67 -6.21 -3.64
C ILE A 83 -7.29 -6.86 -4.97
N ARG A 84 -8.27 -7.33 -5.75
CA ARG A 84 -8.00 -7.95 -7.05
C ARG A 84 -7.33 -6.98 -8.01
N GLU A 85 -7.84 -5.75 -8.06
CA GLU A 85 -7.37 -4.69 -8.95
C GLU A 85 -6.03 -4.10 -8.51
N ASN A 86 -5.82 -3.92 -7.19
CA ASN A 86 -4.71 -3.13 -6.68
C ASN A 86 -3.57 -3.96 -6.06
N ILE A 87 -3.82 -5.24 -5.77
CA ILE A 87 -2.83 -6.13 -5.16
C ILE A 87 -2.60 -7.37 -6.04
N GLN A 88 -3.64 -8.16 -6.32
CA GLN A 88 -3.48 -9.41 -7.06
C GLN A 88 -3.07 -9.20 -8.53
N ALA A 89 -3.42 -8.05 -9.12
CA ALA A 89 -2.94 -7.65 -10.43
C ALA A 89 -1.42 -7.45 -10.51
N TYR A 90 -0.73 -7.35 -9.36
CA TYR A 90 0.71 -7.10 -9.26
C TYR A 90 1.42 -8.20 -8.45
N PRO A 91 1.44 -9.46 -8.94
CA PRO A 91 1.94 -10.61 -8.17
C PRO A 91 3.45 -10.56 -7.86
N THR A 92 4.20 -9.72 -8.57
CA THR A 92 5.65 -9.54 -8.40
C THR A 92 6.01 -8.41 -7.43
N VAL A 93 5.02 -7.69 -6.89
CA VAL A 93 5.22 -6.62 -5.92
C VAL A 93 5.19 -7.19 -4.50
N LEU A 94 6.15 -6.77 -3.66
CA LEU A 94 6.25 -7.21 -2.27
C LEU A 94 5.41 -6.33 -1.34
N PHE A 95 4.10 -6.53 -1.33
CA PHE A 95 3.21 -5.81 -0.42
C PHE A 95 3.44 -6.18 1.04
N ARG A 96 3.53 -5.17 1.91
CA ARG A 96 3.72 -5.35 3.36
C ARG A 96 2.52 -4.86 4.17
N PHE A 97 1.94 -3.74 3.77
CA PHE A 97 0.80 -3.12 4.44
C PHE A 97 -0.19 -2.52 3.43
N VAL A 98 -1.48 -2.58 3.78
CA VAL A 98 -2.53 -1.72 3.21
C VAL A 98 -2.89 -0.66 4.25
N VAL A 99 -2.78 0.60 3.88
CA VAL A 99 -3.13 1.75 4.72
C VAL A 99 -4.50 2.26 4.30
N VAL A 100 -5.53 1.99 5.09
CA VAL A 100 -6.90 2.43 4.83
C VAL A 100 -7.08 3.85 5.36
N GLY A 101 -7.15 4.80 4.43
CA GLY A 101 -7.24 6.23 4.70
C GLY A 101 -5.92 6.87 5.16
N ASN A 102 -5.81 8.18 4.93
CA ASN A 102 -4.73 9.02 5.44
C ASN A 102 -5.34 10.21 6.17
N GLU A 103 -5.08 10.33 7.47
CA GLU A 103 -5.51 11.46 8.30
C GLU A 103 -7.02 11.69 8.21
N VAL A 104 -7.77 10.62 8.51
CA VAL A 104 -9.23 10.63 8.42
C VAL A 104 -9.79 11.65 9.41
N ALA A 105 -10.51 12.65 8.88
CA ALA A 105 -11.18 13.66 9.69
C ALA A 105 -12.19 13.02 10.65
N SER A 106 -12.39 13.62 11.83
CA SER A 106 -13.25 13.05 12.89
C SER A 106 -14.68 12.73 12.43
N ALA A 107 -15.24 13.54 11.53
CA ALA A 107 -16.59 13.32 10.97
C ALA A 107 -16.73 12.00 10.19
N ASP A 108 -15.61 11.45 9.73
CA ASP A 108 -15.55 10.29 8.84
C ASP A 108 -15.02 9.01 9.52
N MET A 109 -14.61 9.10 10.79
CA MET A 109 -13.99 7.99 11.53
C MET A 109 -14.90 6.75 11.64
N GLN A 110 -16.22 6.93 11.61
CA GLN A 110 -17.19 5.83 11.68
C GLN A 110 -17.04 4.81 10.54
N LEU A 111 -16.47 5.21 9.40
CA LEU A 111 -16.27 4.34 8.24
C LEU A 111 -14.92 3.63 8.26
N LEU A 112 -14.01 4.04 9.14
CA LEU A 112 -12.64 3.57 9.12
C LEU A 112 -12.52 2.10 9.56
N VAL A 113 -13.09 1.76 10.72
CA VAL A 113 -13.03 0.40 11.25
C VAL A 113 -13.74 -0.60 10.32
N PRO A 114 -14.98 -0.35 9.83
CA PRO A 114 -15.63 -1.26 8.89
C PRO A 114 -14.84 -1.47 7.59
N ALA A 115 -14.25 -0.40 7.04
CA ALA A 115 -13.40 -0.52 5.85
C ALA A 115 -12.16 -1.39 6.12
N MET A 116 -11.48 -1.18 7.25
CA MET A 116 -10.32 -1.99 7.64
C MET A 116 -10.68 -3.46 7.84
N GLU A 117 -11.81 -3.76 8.47
CA GLU A 117 -12.29 -5.13 8.69
C GLU A 117 -12.59 -5.83 7.35
N ASN A 118 -13.29 -5.15 6.43
CA ASN A 118 -13.59 -5.70 5.12
C ASN A 118 -12.33 -5.98 4.29
N VAL A 119 -11.36 -5.04 4.29
CA VAL A 119 -10.05 -5.23 3.63
C VAL A 119 -9.27 -6.38 4.26
N HIS A 120 -9.26 -6.47 5.59
CA HIS A 120 -8.58 -7.56 6.30
C HIS A 120 -9.19 -8.92 5.96
N ALA A 121 -10.51 -9.04 6.00
CA ALA A 121 -11.23 -10.27 5.66
C ALA A 121 -10.99 -10.69 4.20
N ALA A 122 -11.02 -9.73 3.28
CA ALA A 122 -10.80 -10.01 1.87
C ALA A 122 -9.33 -10.41 1.56
N LEU A 123 -8.34 -9.81 2.25
CA LEU A 123 -6.94 -10.25 2.17
C LEU A 123 -6.78 -11.68 2.70
N ALA A 124 -7.41 -12.00 3.83
CA ALA A 124 -7.37 -13.35 4.39
C ALA A 124 -7.99 -14.38 3.43
N ALA A 125 -9.15 -14.08 2.85
CA ALA A 125 -9.83 -14.93 1.87
C ALA A 125 -9.01 -15.14 0.58
N ALA A 126 -8.20 -14.16 0.20
CA ALA A 126 -7.30 -14.24 -0.96
C ALA A 126 -5.98 -15.00 -0.67
N GLY A 127 -5.78 -15.51 0.55
CA GLY A 127 -4.51 -16.15 0.96
C GLY A 127 -3.37 -15.14 1.21
N LEU A 128 -3.69 -13.85 1.32
CA LEU A 128 -2.75 -12.74 1.47
C LEU A 128 -2.69 -12.18 2.90
N GLY A 129 -3.06 -12.96 3.92
CA GLY A 129 -3.12 -12.53 5.33
C GLY A 129 -1.77 -12.12 5.96
N HIS A 130 -0.66 -12.29 5.23
CA HIS A 130 0.64 -11.75 5.59
C HIS A 130 0.72 -10.22 5.39
N ILE A 131 -0.07 -9.67 4.45
CA ILE A 131 -0.25 -8.23 4.26
C ILE A 131 -1.13 -7.71 5.39
N LYS A 132 -0.61 -6.76 6.17
CA LYS A 132 -1.32 -6.23 7.35
C LYS A 132 -2.10 -4.96 6.99
N VAL A 133 -3.26 -4.78 7.62
CA VAL A 133 -4.12 -3.61 7.42
C VAL A 133 -3.89 -2.64 8.57
N THR A 134 -3.72 -1.36 8.27
CA THR A 134 -3.57 -0.29 9.25
C THR A 134 -4.20 1.00 8.73
N THR A 135 -4.18 2.07 9.51
CA THR A 135 -4.48 3.43 9.08
C THR A 135 -3.36 4.38 9.54
N THR A 136 -3.36 5.63 9.09
CA THR A 136 -2.45 6.67 9.57
C THR A 136 -3.24 7.85 10.14
N SER A 137 -2.79 8.34 11.30
CA SER A 137 -3.28 9.54 11.98
C SER A 137 -2.10 10.50 12.21
N LEU A 138 -2.40 11.78 12.42
CA LEU A 138 -1.43 12.80 12.84
C LEU A 138 -1.06 12.63 14.31
#